data_AF-A6Q455-F1
#
_entry.id   AF-A6Q455-F1
#
_cell.length_a   1.000
_cell.length_b   1.000
_cell.length_c   1.000
_cell.angle_alpha   90.00
_cell.angle_beta   90.00
_cell.angle_gamma   90.00
#
_symmetry.space_group_name_H-M   'P 1'
#
loop_
_entity.id
_entity.type
_entity.pdbx_description
1 polymer ?
#
loop_
_entity_poly.entity_id
_entity_poly.type
_entity_poly.pdbx_seq_one_letter_code
_entity_poly.pdbx_strand_id
1 'polypeptide(L)'
;MLKDMLTLGIGSALLAKEKVEAELQKLAEKGKVSKEEVKKIIEEAKEKGEEQEIRAKQELKKLLKEVVSELGLATKNDIEELKKLLEK
;
A
#
# COMPACT_ATOMS: atom_id res chain seq x y z
N MET A 1 -13.86 -1.55 10.19
CA MET A 1 -14.00 -0.92 8.86
C MET A 1 -12.66 -0.63 8.21
N LEU A 2 -11.87 0.38 8.64
CA LEU A 2 -10.57 0.69 8.00
C LEU A 2 -9.57 -0.49 8.06
N LYS A 3 -9.46 -1.14 9.23
CA LYS A 3 -8.64 -2.35 9.40
C LYS A 3 -9.04 -3.45 8.40
N ASP A 4 -10.34 -3.72 8.30
CA ASP A 4 -10.87 -4.79 7.45
C ASP A 4 -10.65 -4.48 5.96
N MET A 5 -10.79 -3.22 5.54
CA MET A 5 -10.48 -2.78 4.17
C MET A 5 -8.99 -2.92 3.85
N LEU A 6 -8.10 -2.55 4.78
CA LEU A 6 -6.65 -2.77 4.60
C LEU A 6 -6.32 -4.26 4.50
N THR A 7 -6.86 -5.09 5.39
CA THR A 7 -6.63 -6.53 5.38
C THR A 7 -7.14 -7.17 4.08
N LEU A 8 -8.34 -6.80 3.63
CA LEU A 8 -8.91 -7.29 2.38
C LEU A 8 -8.12 -6.81 1.16
N GLY A 9 -7.69 -5.54 1.15
CA GLY A 9 -6.88 -4.98 0.07
C GLY A 9 -5.54 -5.70 -0.10
N ILE A 10 -4.82 -5.91 1.02
CA ILE A 10 -3.55 -6.64 1.01
C ILE A 10 -3.76 -8.10 0.59
N GLY A 11 -4.76 -8.78 1.16
CA GLY A 11 -5.06 -10.17 0.81
C GLY A 11 -5.43 -10.34 -0.67
N SER A 12 -6.24 -9.44 -1.21
CA SER A 12 -6.65 -9.47 -2.62
C SER A 12 -5.46 -9.21 -3.56
N ALA A 13 -4.57 -8.29 -3.20
CA ALA A 13 -3.36 -8.02 -3.97
C ALA A 13 -2.41 -9.22 -4.00
N LEU A 14 -2.27 -9.92 -2.86
CA LEU A 14 -1.45 -11.13 -2.77
C LEU A 14 -2.02 -12.25 -3.68
N LEU A 15 -3.32 -12.49 -3.62
CA LEU A 15 -3.99 -13.46 -4.50
C LEU A 15 -3.82 -13.12 -5.99
N ALA A 16 -3.89 -11.84 -6.34
CA ALA A 16 -3.65 -11.38 -7.70
C ALA A 16 -2.21 -11.68 -8.15
N LYS A 17 -1.21 -11.41 -7.29
CA LYS A 17 0.20 -11.73 -7.53
C LYS A 17 0.39 -13.23 -7.81
N GLU A 18 -0.12 -14.09 -6.93
CA GLU A 18 -0.02 -15.55 -7.07
C GLU A 18 -0.62 -16.03 -8.39
N LYS A 19 -1.79 -15.51 -8.78
CA LYS A 19 -2.48 -15.91 -10.00
C LYS A 19 -1.74 -15.46 -11.27
N VAL A 20 -1.15 -14.27 -11.25
CA VAL A 20 -0.33 -13.76 -12.37
C VAL A 20 0.95 -14.56 -12.51
N GLU A 21 1.66 -14.82 -11.41
CA GLU A 21 2.89 -15.65 -11.40
C GLU A 21 2.60 -17.05 -11.95
N ALA A 22 1.50 -17.68 -11.50
CA ALA A 22 1.10 -18.99 -11.99
C ALA A 22 0.78 -19.01 -13.50
N GLU A 23 0.12 -17.97 -14.02
CA GLU A 23 -0.20 -17.91 -15.45
C GLU A 23 1.03 -17.65 -16.31
N LEU A 24 1.94 -16.78 -15.86
CA LEU A 24 3.24 -16.57 -16.52
C LEU A 24 4.07 -17.85 -16.56
N GLN A 25 4.08 -18.62 -15.47
CA GLN A 25 4.77 -19.91 -15.43
C GLN A 25 4.18 -20.92 -16.43
N LYS A 26 2.84 -21.01 -16.55
CA LYS A 26 2.21 -21.85 -17.57
C LYS A 26 2.56 -21.42 -18.99
N LEU A 27 2.68 -20.11 -19.25
CA LEU A 27 3.10 -19.61 -20.56
C LEU A 27 4.55 -20.00 -20.87
N ALA A 28 5.42 -19.99 -19.85
CA ALA A 28 6.79 -20.47 -20.00
C ALA A 28 6.87 -21.97 -20.26
N GLU A 29 6.08 -22.78 -19.54
CA GLU A 29 6.00 -24.24 -19.77
C GLU A 29 5.48 -24.58 -21.17
N LYS A 30 4.56 -23.78 -21.70
CA LYS A 30 4.04 -23.91 -23.08
C LYS A 30 5.01 -23.36 -24.14
N GLY A 31 6.19 -22.87 -23.75
CA GLY A 31 7.19 -22.29 -24.65
C GLY A 31 6.76 -20.97 -25.30
N LYS A 32 5.71 -20.31 -24.78
CA LYS A 32 5.20 -19.05 -25.33
C LYS A 32 5.98 -17.82 -24.83
N VAL A 33 6.69 -17.97 -23.72
CA VAL A 33 7.48 -16.93 -23.06
C VAL A 33 8.75 -17.60 -22.50
N SER A 34 9.88 -16.91 -22.53
CA SER A 34 11.12 -17.42 -21.93
C SER A 34 11.12 -17.32 -20.40
N LYS A 35 11.90 -18.17 -19.72
CA LYS A 35 12.06 -18.06 -18.25
C LYS A 35 12.68 -16.72 -17.85
N GLU A 36 13.60 -16.20 -18.66
CA GLU A 36 14.18 -14.87 -18.50
C GLU A 36 13.10 -13.76 -18.59
N GLU A 37 12.18 -13.82 -19.56
CA GLU A 37 11.08 -12.85 -19.65
C GLU A 37 10.13 -12.91 -18.46
N VAL A 38 9.75 -14.11 -17.99
CA VAL A 38 8.90 -14.23 -16.79
C VAL A 38 9.55 -13.53 -15.60
N LYS A 39 10.84 -13.79 -15.37
CA LYS A 39 11.58 -13.15 -14.28
C LYS A 39 11.62 -11.63 -14.44
N LYS A 40 11.89 -11.15 -15.65
CA LYS A 40 11.94 -9.72 -15.96
C LYS A 40 10.59 -9.04 -15.69
N ILE A 41 9.48 -9.65 -16.12
CA ILE A 41 8.13 -9.12 -15.88
C ILE A 41 7.82 -9.03 -14.38
N ILE A 42 8.19 -10.06 -13.61
CA ILE A 42 7.99 -10.08 -12.16
C ILE A 42 8.86 -9.01 -11.47
N GLU A 43 10.12 -8.86 -11.86
CA GLU A 43 10.99 -7.82 -11.30
C GLU A 43 10.49 -6.41 -11.62
N GLU A 44 10.11 -6.13 -12.87
CA GLU A 44 9.54 -4.83 -13.25
C GLU A 44 8.23 -4.54 -12.50
N ALA A 45 7.39 -5.55 -12.29
CA ALA A 45 6.16 -5.41 -11.52
C ALA A 45 6.45 -5.12 -10.04
N LYS A 46 7.49 -5.74 -9.47
CA LYS A 46 7.93 -5.51 -8.09
C LYS A 46 8.48 -4.09 -7.92
N GLU A 47 9.36 -3.64 -8.80
CA GLU A 47 9.96 -2.31 -8.74
C GLU A 47 8.90 -1.20 -8.85
N LYS A 48 7.96 -1.35 -9.80
CA LYS A 48 6.80 -0.45 -9.90
C LYS A 48 5.92 -0.51 -8.65
N GLY A 49 5.75 -1.71 -8.08
CA GLY A 49 5.00 -1.90 -6.84
C GLY A 49 5.59 -1.13 -5.66
N GLU A 50 6.90 -1.19 -5.47
CA GLU A 50 7.62 -0.46 -4.42
C GLU A 50 7.46 1.06 -4.56
N GLU A 51 7.54 1.59 -5.79
CA GLU A 51 7.31 3.02 -6.04
C GLU A 51 5.86 3.43 -5.71
N GLN A 52 4.88 2.62 -6.13
CA GLN A 52 3.47 2.88 -5.85
C GLN A 52 3.15 2.76 -4.35
N GLU A 53 3.81 1.86 -3.62
CA GLU A 53 3.63 1.71 -2.17
C GLU A 53 3.98 3.00 -1.43
N ILE A 54 5.09 3.65 -1.79
CA ILE A 54 5.53 4.91 -1.17
C ILE A 54 4.47 6.00 -1.40
N ARG A 55 3.98 6.13 -2.63
CA ARG A 55 2.94 7.11 -3.00
C ARG A 55 1.63 6.81 -2.26
N ALA A 56 1.19 5.55 -2.24
CA ALA A 56 -0.02 5.12 -1.55
C ALA A 56 0.05 5.39 -0.04
N LYS A 57 1.20 5.17 0.60
CA LYS A 57 1.43 5.51 2.02
C LYS A 57 1.30 7.02 2.28
N GLN A 58 1.84 7.85 1.39
CA GLN A 58 1.74 9.30 1.51
C GLN A 58 0.30 9.80 1.37
N GLU A 59 -0.42 9.32 0.35
CA GLU A 59 -1.82 9.67 0.13
C GLU A 59 -2.71 9.17 1.28
N LEU A 60 -2.51 7.93 1.75
CA LEU A 60 -3.22 7.42 2.93
C LEU A 60 -2.98 8.29 4.17
N LYS A 61 -1.74 8.74 4.39
CA LYS A 61 -1.41 9.60 5.54
C LYS A 61 -2.10 10.97 5.43
N LYS A 62 -2.21 11.55 4.23
CA LYS A 62 -2.97 12.79 4.01
C LYS A 62 -4.45 12.58 4.30
N LEU A 63 -5.04 11.54 3.73
CA LEU A 63 -6.45 11.22 3.88
C LEU A 63 -6.83 11.02 5.36
N LEU A 64 -5.99 10.32 6.12
CA LEU A 64 -6.17 10.16 7.56
C LEU A 64 -6.09 11.48 8.32
N LYS A 65 -5.18 12.40 7.94
CA LYS A 65 -5.10 13.73 8.56
C LYS A 65 -6.35 14.56 8.27
N GLU A 66 -6.83 14.53 7.03
CA GLU A 66 -8.06 15.23 6.63
C GLU A 66 -9.25 14.73 7.43
N VAL A 67 -9.43 13.41 7.53
CA VAL A 67 -10.50 12.81 8.35
C VAL A 67 -10.40 13.23 9.82
N VAL A 68 -9.21 13.23 10.41
CA VAL A 68 -9.00 13.68 11.80
C VAL A 68 -9.42 15.14 11.98
N SER A 69 -9.04 16.01 11.04
CA SER A 69 -9.41 17.42 11.06
C SER A 69 -10.91 17.65 10.86
N GLU A 70 -11.54 16.96 9.91
CA GLU A 70 -12.98 17.07 9.62
C GLU A 70 -13.85 16.61 10.80
N LEU A 71 -13.39 15.61 11.55
CA LEU A 71 -14.05 15.15 12.76
C LEU A 71 -13.80 16.04 13.98
N GLY A 72 -12.99 17.09 13.85
CA GLY A 72 -12.64 18.01 14.95
C GLY A 72 -11.83 17.35 16.05
N LEU A 73 -11.08 16.27 15.74
CA LEU A 73 -10.30 15.54 16.72
C LEU A 73 -8.99 16.28 17.01
N ALA A 74 -8.75 16.58 18.29
CA ALA A 74 -7.49 17.16 18.73
C ALA A 74 -6.33 16.16 18.53
N THR A 75 -5.27 16.63 17.89
CA THR A 75 -4.04 15.87 17.70
C THR A 75 -3.17 15.91 18.95
N LYS A 76 -2.17 15.03 18.99
CA LYS A 76 -1.19 14.99 20.08
C LYS A 76 -0.44 16.32 20.22
N ASN A 77 -0.14 16.96 19.09
CA ASN A 77 0.53 18.26 19.05
C ASN A 77 -0.36 19.35 19.66
N ASP A 78 -1.65 19.36 19.30
CA ASP A 78 -2.61 20.32 19.85
C ASP A 78 -2.69 20.20 21.38
N ILE A 79 -2.67 18.97 21.90
CA ILE A 79 -2.68 18.70 23.35
C ILE A 79 -1.38 19.18 24.02
N GLU A 80 -0.21 18.94 23.41
CA GLU A 80 1.08 19.40 23.94
C GLU A 80 1.19 20.92 23.95
N GLU A 81 0.68 21.58 22.92
CA GLU A 81 0.63 23.04 22.85
C GLU A 81 -0.29 23.62 23.93
N LEU A 82 -1.46 23.00 24.14
CA LEU A 82 -2.38 23.38 25.22
C LEU A 82 -1.74 23.24 26.61
N LYS A 83 -1.00 22.15 26.86
CA LYS A 83 -0.29 21.94 28.14
C LYS A 83 0.75 23.02 28.42
N LYS A 84 1.55 23.40 27.41
CA LYS A 84 2.55 24.47 27.54
C LYS A 84 1.93 25.82 27.89
N LEU A 85 0.71 26.08 27.42
CA LEU A 85 -0.03 27.30 27.75
C LEU A 85 -0.58 27.28 29.18
N LEU A 86 -0.93 26.10 29.72
CA LEU A 86 -1.45 25.94 31.08
C LEU A 86 -0.36 25.85 32.16
N GLU A 87 0.87 25.48 31.78
CA GLU A 87 2.04 25.43 32.68
C GLU A 87 2.74 26.79 32.84
N LYS A 88 2.21 27.86 32.22
CA LYS A 88 2.61 29.26 32.43
C LYS A 88 1.72 29.95 33.44
#